data_AF-A0A923ECG0-F1
#
_entry.id   AF-A0A923ECG0-F1
#
_cell.length_a   1.000
_cell.length_b   1.000
_cell.length_c   1.000
_cell.angle_alpha   90.00
_cell.angle_beta   90.00
_cell.angle_gamma   90.00
#
_symmetry.space_group_name_H-M   'P 1'
#
loop_
_entity.id
_entity.type
_entity.pdbx_description
1 polymer ?
#
loop_
_entity_poly.entity_id
_entity_poly.type
_entity_poly.pdbx_seq_one_letter_code
_entity_poly.pdbx_strand_id
1 'polypeptide(L)'
;MYNIPNKGIGVNILAKELLIMMKRVFFYDLFIGIIVAIVSLLLISNYCFYLLLGIVTAILSFFMNSVFTNYIVTSRKESYRMLMLFNSIFRIAFICIIAILIFSFNESMVFPFLIGYSLHFLSIIVYSVSIKN
;
A
#
# COMPACT_ATOMS: atom_id res chain seq x y z
N MET A 1 -2.27 20.66 37.00
CA MET A 1 -1.55 19.45 36.57
C MET A 1 -2.24 18.89 35.35
N TYR A 2 -1.68 19.06 34.14
CA TYR A 2 -2.20 18.41 32.94
C TYR A 2 -1.94 16.91 33.07
N ASN A 3 -3.01 16.14 33.17
CA ASN A 3 -2.96 14.69 33.30
C ASN A 3 -2.44 14.13 31.97
N ILE A 4 -1.16 13.76 31.90
CA ILE A 4 -0.58 13.11 30.72
C ILE A 4 -1.31 11.77 30.60
N PRO A 5 -2.10 11.54 29.54
CA PRO A 5 -2.82 10.28 29.40
C PRO A 5 -1.83 9.13 29.42
N ASN A 6 -2.19 8.09 30.17
CA ASN A 6 -1.40 6.89 30.37
C ASN A 6 -0.89 6.37 29.01
N LYS A 7 0.43 6.48 28.77
CA LYS A 7 1.08 6.38 27.45
C LYS A 7 0.81 5.07 26.69
N GLY A 8 0.42 3.99 27.39
CA GLY A 8 0.00 2.73 26.78
C GLY A 8 -1.37 2.78 26.09
N ILE A 9 -2.25 3.69 26.50
CA ILE A 9 -3.57 3.91 25.88
C ILE A 9 -3.40 4.58 24.50
N GLY A 10 -2.50 5.56 24.39
CA GLY A 10 -2.27 6.29 23.14
C GLY A 10 -1.71 5.42 22.00
N VAL A 11 -0.83 4.47 22.31
CA VAL A 11 -0.26 3.53 21.30
C VAL A 11 -1.33 2.56 20.78
N ASN A 12 -2.19 2.05 21.67
CA ASN A 12 -3.28 1.15 21.29
C ASN A 12 -4.33 1.85 20.41
N ILE A 13 -4.58 3.14 20.64
CA ILE A 13 -5.48 3.95 19.80
C ILE A 13 -4.89 4.11 18.39
N LEU A 14 -3.62 4.49 18.27
CA LEU A 14 -2.94 4.65 16.97
C LEU A 14 -2.91 3.36 16.15
N ALA A 15 -2.60 2.23 16.79
CA ALA A 15 -2.60 0.92 16.11
C ALA A 15 -4.01 0.54 15.59
N LYS A 16 -5.05 0.87 16.37
CA LYS A 16 -6.44 0.62 15.99
C LYS A 16 -6.90 1.50 14.83
N GLU A 17 -6.56 2.78 14.85
CA GLU A 17 -6.83 3.73 13.76
C GLU A 17 -6.14 3.30 12.46
N LEU A 18 -4.87 2.89 12.54
CA LEU A 18 -4.10 2.39 11.41
C LEU A 18 -4.74 1.12 10.81
N LEU A 19 -5.21 0.19 11.63
CA LEU A 19 -5.94 -0.99 11.15
C LEU A 19 -7.27 -0.63 10.46
N ILE A 20 -8.00 0.36 10.98
CA ILE A 20 -9.25 0.84 10.36
C ILE A 20 -8.95 1.46 8.99
N MET A 21 -7.91 2.29 8.90
CA MET A 21 -7.43 2.86 7.64
C MET A 21 -7.10 1.75 6.64
N MET A 22 -6.25 0.79 7.03
CA MET A 22 -5.82 -0.29 6.15
C MET A 22 -7.00 -1.10 5.61
N LYS A 23 -7.97 -1.43 6.47
CA LYS A 23 -9.18 -2.16 6.05
C LYS A 23 -10.01 -1.37 5.03
N ARG A 24 -10.18 -0.06 5.24
CA ARG A 24 -10.94 0.79 4.32
C ARG A 24 -10.22 0.98 2.99
N VAL A 25 -8.93 1.26 3.00
CA VAL A 25 -8.11 1.37 1.77
C VAL A 25 -8.14 0.06 1.00
N PHE A 26 -7.98 -1.08 1.67
CA PHE A 26 -8.09 -2.40 1.03
C PHE A 26 -9.45 -2.63 0.37
N PHE A 27 -10.54 -2.17 1.00
CA PHE A 27 -11.87 -2.26 0.39
C PHE A 27 -11.98 -1.41 -0.89
N TYR A 28 -11.40 -0.20 -0.89
CA TYR A 28 -11.32 0.63 -2.10
C TYR A 28 -10.44 -0.01 -3.18
N ASP A 29 -9.31 -0.62 -2.80
CA ASP A 29 -8.44 -1.35 -3.73
C ASP A 29 -9.17 -2.52 -4.39
N LEU A 30 -9.97 -3.28 -3.64
CA LEU A 30 -10.80 -4.35 -4.19
C LEU A 30 -11.83 -3.81 -5.18
N PHE A 31 -12.50 -2.72 -4.83
CA PHE A 31 -13.50 -2.10 -5.69
C PHE A 31 -12.87 -1.59 -7.01
N ILE A 32 -11.75 -0.87 -6.91
CA ILE A 32 -10.97 -0.41 -8.07
C ILE A 32 -10.46 -1.60 -8.88
N GLY A 33 -9.96 -2.64 -8.23
CA GLY A 33 -9.47 -3.86 -8.88
C GLY A 33 -10.56 -4.55 -9.71
N ILE A 34 -11.79 -4.66 -9.19
CA ILE A 34 -12.92 -5.23 -9.94
C ILE A 34 -13.24 -4.38 -11.17
N ILE A 35 -13.32 -3.05 -11.03
CA ILE A 35 -13.62 -2.15 -12.15
C ILE A 35 -12.53 -2.29 -13.23
N VAL A 36 -11.27 -2.24 -12.83
CA VAL A 36 -10.12 -2.32 -13.74
C VAL A 36 -10.03 -3.69 -14.41
N ALA A 37 -10.36 -4.77 -13.70
CA ALA A 37 -10.44 -6.11 -14.28
C ALA A 37 -11.52 -6.16 -15.37
N ILE A 38 -12.73 -5.67 -15.11
CA ILE A 38 -13.82 -5.65 -16.09
C ILE A 38 -13.42 -4.82 -17.32
N VAL A 39 -12.91 -3.61 -17.11
CA VAL A 39 -12.49 -2.71 -18.20
C VAL A 39 -11.36 -3.32 -19.02
N SER A 40 -10.34 -3.89 -18.37
CA SER A 40 -9.20 -4.48 -19.06
C SER A 40 -9.57 -5.76 -19.81
N LEU A 41 -10.47 -6.60 -19.29
CA LEU A 41 -10.95 -7.79 -20.01
C LEU A 41 -11.69 -7.43 -21.29
N LEU A 42 -12.44 -6.32 -21.30
CA LEU A 42 -13.18 -5.86 -22.48
C LEU A 42 -12.29 -5.20 -23.54
N LEU A 43 -11.24 -4.49 -23.13
CA LEU A 43 -10.37 -3.74 -24.04
C LEU A 43 -9.14 -4.55 -24.47
N ILE A 44 -8.39 -5.10 -23.50
CA ILE A 44 -7.08 -5.74 -23.69
C ILE A 44 -6.89 -6.84 -22.63
N SER A 45 -7.47 -8.01 -22.87
CA SER A 45 -7.50 -9.13 -21.91
C SER A 45 -6.12 -9.55 -21.39
N ASN A 46 -5.08 -9.46 -22.24
CA ASN A 46 -3.70 -9.80 -21.89
C ASN A 46 -3.11 -8.90 -20.79
N TYR A 47 -3.65 -7.69 -20.58
CA TYR A 47 -3.12 -6.74 -19.58
C TYR A 47 -3.76 -6.90 -18.20
N CYS A 48 -4.91 -7.56 -18.11
CA CYS A 48 -5.68 -7.72 -16.87
C CYS A 48 -4.83 -8.34 -15.75
N PHE A 49 -4.07 -9.39 -16.07
CA PHE A 49 -3.22 -10.05 -15.07
C PHE A 49 -2.15 -9.12 -14.50
N TYR A 50 -1.42 -8.40 -15.36
CA TYR A 50 -0.35 -7.50 -14.93
C TYR A 50 -0.88 -6.26 -14.19
N LEU A 51 -2.05 -5.74 -14.57
CA LEU A 51 -2.75 -4.69 -13.83
C LEU A 51 -3.10 -5.14 -12.41
N LEU A 52 -3.74 -6.31 -12.28
CA LEU A 52 -4.09 -6.86 -10.96
C LEU A 52 -2.86 -7.17 -10.13
N LEU A 53 -1.80 -7.69 -10.75
CA LEU A 53 -0.52 -7.92 -10.08
C LEU A 53 0.04 -6.61 -9.50
N GLY A 54 -0.01 -5.52 -10.27
CA GLY A 54 0.40 -4.19 -9.80
C GLY A 54 -0.39 -3.74 -8.57
N ILE A 55 -1.72 -3.88 -8.59
CA ILE A 55 -2.58 -3.55 -7.43
C ILE A 55 -2.20 -4.40 -6.21
N VAL A 56 -2.04 -5.71 -6.38
CA VAL A 56 -1.63 -6.61 -5.29
C VAL A 56 -0.26 -6.23 -4.73
N THR A 57 0.72 -5.92 -5.59
CA THR A 57 2.04 -5.46 -5.18
C THR A 57 1.97 -4.15 -4.39
N ALA A 58 1.08 -3.23 -4.76
CA ALA A 58 0.87 -1.97 -4.05
C ALA A 58 0.24 -2.21 -2.66
N ILE A 59 -0.78 -3.08 -2.56
CA ILE A 59 -1.40 -3.46 -1.29
C ILE A 59 -0.34 -4.05 -0.34
N LEU A 60 0.49 -4.98 -0.83
CA LEU A 60 1.57 -5.58 -0.02
C LEU A 60 2.58 -4.52 0.41
N SER A 61 2.99 -3.65 -0.51
CA SER A 61 3.92 -2.54 -0.27
C SER A 61 3.41 -1.59 0.83
N PHE A 62 2.11 -1.29 0.82
CA PHE A 62 1.43 -0.48 1.83
C PHE A 62 1.25 -1.22 3.16
N PHE A 63 0.94 -2.51 3.12
CA PHE A 63 0.81 -3.36 4.30
C PHE A 63 2.13 -3.43 5.08
N MET A 64 3.23 -3.74 4.39
CA MET A 64 4.57 -3.74 4.98
C MET A 64 4.87 -2.38 5.60
N ASN A 65 4.63 -1.29 4.87
CA ASN A 65 4.87 0.06 5.37
C ASN A 65 4.09 0.35 6.67
N SER A 66 2.84 -0.08 6.73
CA SER A 66 1.96 0.14 7.89
C SER A 66 2.40 -0.67 9.10
N VAL A 67 2.77 -1.95 8.92
CA VAL A 67 3.30 -2.81 9.99
C VAL A 67 4.61 -2.27 10.53
N PHE A 68 5.57 -1.93 9.65
CA PHE A 68 6.86 -1.37 10.06
C PHE A 68 6.71 -0.04 10.78
N THR A 69 5.85 0.85 10.27
CA THR A 69 5.57 2.14 10.92
C THR A 69 4.97 1.94 12.31
N ASN A 70 3.96 1.08 12.44
CA ASN A 70 3.36 0.77 13.74
C ASN A 70 4.37 0.19 14.73
N TYR A 71 5.22 -0.74 14.27
CA TYR A 71 6.29 -1.32 15.09
C TYR A 71 7.29 -0.26 15.55
N ILE A 72 7.79 0.59 14.65
CA ILE A 72 8.77 1.63 14.95
C ILE A 72 8.20 2.67 15.93
N VAL A 73 6.97 3.14 15.69
CA VAL A 73 6.28 4.11 16.56
C VAL A 73 6.05 3.52 17.95
N THR A 74 5.66 2.25 18.03
CA THR A 74 5.40 1.57 19.31
C THR A 74 6.68 1.29 20.10
N SER A 75 7.77 0.91 19.42
CA SER A 75 9.01 0.46 20.07
C SER A 75 9.99 1.60 20.43
N ARG A 76 9.67 2.86 20.12
CA ARG A 76 10.45 4.08 20.48
C ARG A 76 11.97 3.94 20.33
N LYS A 77 12.42 3.24 19.29
CA LYS A 77 13.87 3.09 19.04
C LYS A 77 14.45 4.43 18.56
N GLU A 78 15.55 4.88 19.15
CA GLU A 78 16.24 6.10 18.71
C GLU A 78 16.70 6.03 17.24
N SER A 79 16.88 4.82 16.72
CA SER A 79 17.21 4.54 15.31
C SER A 79 16.00 4.50 14.36
N TYR A 80 14.84 5.06 14.74
CA TYR A 80 13.61 5.04 13.93
C TYR A 80 13.81 5.55 12.50
N ARG A 81 14.65 6.58 12.33
CA ARG A 81 14.92 7.21 11.03
C ARG A 81 15.65 6.26 10.09
N MET A 82 16.65 5.53 10.58
CA MET A 82 17.38 4.54 9.78
C MET A 82 16.48 3.37 9.42
N LEU A 83 15.68 2.87 10.37
CA LEU A 83 14.73 1.78 10.12
C LEU A 83 13.68 2.15 9.05
N MET A 84 13.15 3.37 9.08
CA MET A 84 12.22 3.88 8.06
C MET A 84 12.87 3.98 6.67
N LEU A 85 14.13 4.40 6.59
CA LEU A 85 14.88 4.45 5.33
C LEU A 85 15.12 3.05 4.77
N PHE A 86 15.57 2.10 5.59
CA PHE A 86 15.77 0.71 5.17
C PHE A 86 14.47 0.08 4.67
N ASN A 87 13.36 0.28 5.37
CA ASN A 87 12.05 -0.20 4.94
C ASN A 87 11.64 0.38 3.58
N SER A 88 11.89 1.67 3.35
CA SER A 88 11.58 2.33 2.07
C SER A 88 12.43 1.76 0.92
N ILE A 89 13.74 1.56 1.15
CA ILE A 89 14.65 0.97 0.17
C ILE A 89 14.22 -0.47 -0.16
N PHE A 90 13.91 -1.27 0.86
CA PHE A 90 13.46 -2.65 0.68
C PHE A 90 12.21 -2.72 -0.20
N ARG A 91 11.23 -1.84 0.03
CA ARG A 91 10.00 -1.78 -0.77
C ARG A 91 10.28 -1.40 -2.22
N ILE A 92 11.17 -0.43 -2.45
CA ILE A 92 11.58 -0.05 -3.81
C ILE A 92 12.26 -1.23 -4.49
N ALA A 93 13.21 -1.89 -3.82
CA ALA A 93 13.88 -3.07 -4.34
C ALA A 93 12.89 -4.19 -4.68
N PHE A 94 11.92 -4.45 -3.81
CA PHE A 94 10.85 -5.43 -4.04
C PHE A 94 10.04 -5.15 -5.31
N ILE A 95 9.60 -3.90 -5.49
CA ILE A 95 8.84 -3.50 -6.69
C ILE A 95 9.71 -3.60 -7.93
N CYS A 96 10.97 -3.15 -7.86
CA CYS A 96 11.91 -3.23 -8.98
C CYS A 96 12.19 -4.67 -9.39
N ILE A 97 12.34 -5.61 -8.45
CA ILE A 97 12.54 -7.03 -8.75
C ILE A 97 11.35 -7.59 -9.53
N ILE A 98 10.12 -7.26 -9.11
CA ILE A 98 8.90 -7.69 -9.82
C ILE A 98 8.85 -7.07 -11.23
N ALA A 99 9.15 -5.78 -11.35
CA ALA A 99 9.16 -5.09 -12.65
C ALA A 99 10.21 -5.66 -13.61
N ILE A 100 11.42 -5.96 -13.13
CA ILE A 100 12.49 -6.60 -13.92
C ILE A 100 12.05 -7.99 -14.36
N LEU A 101 11.45 -8.77 -13.47
CA LEU A 101 10.96 -10.10 -13.81
C LEU A 101 9.90 -10.04 -14.91
N ILE A 102 8.96 -9.09 -14.83
CA ILE A 102 7.96 -8.85 -15.89
C ILE A 102 8.64 -8.42 -17.20
N PHE A 103 9.62 -7.50 -17.13
CA PHE A 103 10.35 -7.01 -18.29
C PHE A 103 11.05 -8.14 -19.05
N SER A 104 11.65 -9.11 -18.34
CA SER A 104 12.30 -10.27 -18.95
C SER A 104 11.34 -11.19 -19.70
N PHE A 105 10.06 -11.24 -19.32
CA PHE A 105 9.04 -12.01 -20.05
C PHE A 105 8.42 -11.20 -21.20
N ASN A 106 8.02 -9.96 -20.92
CA ASN A 106 7.44 -9.06 -21.90
C ASN A 106 7.55 -7.60 -21.43
N GLU A 107 8.44 -6.85 -22.07
CA GLU A 107 8.70 -5.43 -21.79
C GLU A 107 7.43 -4.58 -21.80
N SER A 108 6.49 -4.84 -22.72
CA SER A 108 5.26 -4.06 -22.83
C SER A 108 4.33 -4.23 -21.62
N MET A 109 4.47 -5.31 -20.86
CA MET A 109 3.62 -5.62 -19.70
C MET A 109 4.02 -4.88 -18.42
N VAL A 110 5.20 -4.24 -18.43
CA VAL A 110 5.64 -3.38 -17.33
C VAL A 110 4.72 -2.17 -17.20
N PHE A 111 4.22 -1.60 -18.30
CA PHE A 111 3.31 -0.45 -18.27
C PHE A 111 1.97 -0.78 -17.56
N PRO A 112 1.21 -1.83 -17.95
CA PRO A 112 0.04 -2.27 -17.21
C PRO A 112 0.32 -2.51 -15.71
N PHE A 113 1.46 -3.12 -15.39
CA PHE A 113 1.86 -3.34 -13.99
C PHE A 113 2.03 -2.03 -13.22
N LEU A 114 2.74 -1.04 -13.79
CA LEU A 114 2.95 0.26 -13.15
C LEU A 114 1.63 1.05 -13.01
N ILE A 115 0.74 0.96 -13.99
CA ILE A 115 -0.61 1.54 -13.92
C ILE A 115 -1.38 0.90 -12.75
N GLY A 116 -1.39 -0.43 -12.68
CA GLY A 116 -2.01 -1.19 -11.59
C GLY A 116 -1.48 -0.78 -10.22
N TYR A 117 -0.15 -0.70 -10.10
CA TYR A 117 0.51 -0.26 -8.87
C TYR A 117 0.10 1.17 -8.48
N SER A 118 -0.01 2.06 -9.46
CA SER A 118 -0.37 3.47 -9.23
C SER A 118 -1.83 3.66 -8.83
N LEU A 119 -2.74 2.76 -9.23
CA LEU A 119 -4.16 2.83 -8.87
C LEU A 119 -4.41 2.71 -7.36
N HIS A 120 -3.50 2.11 -6.60
CA HIS A 120 -3.58 2.12 -5.13
C HIS A 120 -3.56 3.53 -4.54
N PHE A 121 -2.87 4.49 -5.17
CA PHE A 121 -2.91 5.88 -4.73
C PHE A 121 -4.32 6.47 -4.85
N LEU A 122 -5.10 6.03 -5.84
CA LEU A 122 -6.50 6.44 -5.97
C LEU A 122 -7.32 5.94 -4.78
N SER A 123 -7.13 4.69 -4.33
CA SER A 123 -7.77 4.13 -3.14
C SER A 123 -7.47 4.95 -1.88
N ILE A 124 -6.21 5.38 -1.71
CA ILE A 124 -5.79 6.23 -0.60
C ILE A 124 -6.46 7.61 -0.68
N ILE A 125 -6.52 8.22 -1.88
CA ILE A 125 -7.17 9.52 -2.07
C ILE A 125 -8.67 9.44 -1.75
N VAL A 126 -9.37 8.43 -2.27
CA VAL A 126 -10.80 8.21 -2.00
C VAL A 126 -11.05 8.01 -0.51
N TYR A 127 -10.23 7.19 0.16
CA TYR A 127 -10.29 7.04 1.61
C TYR A 127 -10.10 8.37 2.35
N SER A 128 -9.09 9.16 1.95
CA SER A 128 -8.74 10.42 2.61
C SER A 128 -9.88 11.44 2.50
N VAL A 129 -10.54 11.51 1.34
CA VAL A 129 -11.73 12.35 1.14
C VAL A 129 -12.91 11.84 1.95
N SER A 130 -13.09 10.51 2.04
CA SER A 130 -14.17 9.88 2.79
C SER A 130 -14.09 10.06 4.32
N ILE A 131 -12.93 10.39 4.89
CA ILE A 131 -12.80 10.70 6.33
C ILE A 131 -13.30 12.11 6.65
N LYS A 132 -13.25 13.03 5.67
CA LYS A 132 -13.56 14.45 5.88
C LYS A 132 -15.08 14.72 5.94
N ASN A 133 -15.89 13.78 5.46
CA ASN A 133 -17.34 13.75 5.58
C ASN A 133 -17.77 12.83 6.72
#